data_AF-A0A3N5M3E8-F1
#
_entry.id   AF-A0A3N5M3E8-F1
#
_cell.length_a   1.000
_cell.length_b   1.000
_cell.length_c   1.000
_cell.angle_alpha   90.00
_cell.angle_beta   90.00
_cell.angle_gamma   90.00
#
_symmetry.space_group_name_H-M   'P 1'
#
loop_
_entity.id
_entity.type
_entity.pdbx_description
1 polymer ?
#
loop_
_entity_poly.entity_id
_entity_poly.type
_entity_poly.pdbx_seq_one_letter_code
_entity_poly.pdbx_strand_id
1 'polypeptide(L)' 'MTTKADNKKRVVLPSARPGDVYEIQKQGEGRYLLVRLERPEPEMKMSREACLQAIKSNPLRLTMDWDHLKALTRES' A
#
# COMPACT_ATOMS: atom_id res chain seq x y z
N MET A 1 9.35 20.51 -20.93
CA MET A 1 8.15 20.60 -20.08
C MET A 1 8.59 20.81 -18.64
N THR A 2 8.16 21.89 -17.98
CA THR A 2 8.53 22.25 -16.61
C THR A 2 7.27 22.18 -15.73
N THR A 3 7.34 21.43 -14.62
CA THR A 3 6.21 21.27 -13.69
C THR A 3 6.49 22.04 -12.41
N LYS A 4 5.58 22.93 -12.01
CA LYS A 4 5.68 23.67 -10.73
C LYS A 4 5.25 22.77 -9.58
N ALA A 5 6.00 22.79 -8.49
CA ALA A 5 5.60 22.10 -7.27
C ALA A 5 4.38 22.79 -6.62
N ASP A 6 3.49 22.00 -6.04
CA ASP A 6 2.38 22.52 -5.25
C ASP A 6 2.85 23.05 -3.87
N ASN A 7 1.92 23.62 -3.10
CA ASN A 7 2.22 24.14 -1.75
C ASN A 7 2.72 23.06 -0.77
N LYS A 8 2.50 21.78 -1.09
CA LYS A 8 2.99 20.63 -0.33
C LYS A 8 4.32 20.08 -0.87
N LYS A 9 4.98 20.81 -1.77
CA LYS A 9 6.27 20.45 -2.39
C LYS A 9 6.20 19.17 -3.24
N ARG A 10 5.05 18.88 -3.84
CA ARG A 10 4.85 17.72 -4.72
C ARG A 10 4.77 18.16 -6.17
N VAL A 11 5.19 17.30 -7.10
CA VAL A 11 5.07 17.53 -8.55
C VAL A 11 4.09 16.54 -9.17
N VAL A 12 3.36 16.98 -10.19
CA VAL A 12 2.48 16.11 -10.98
C VAL A 12 3.30 15.45 -12.08
N LEU A 13 3.21 14.12 -12.17
CA LEU A 13 3.79 13.32 -13.24
C LEU A 13 2.66 12.82 -14.15
N PRO A 14 2.41 13.43 -15.33
CA PRO A 14 1.26 13.11 -16.18
C PRO A 14 1.20 11.66 -16.65
N SER A 15 2.35 11.00 -16.79
CA SER A 15 2.48 9.63 -17.27
C SER A 15 2.54 8.57 -16.16
N ALA A 16 2.45 8.97 -14.89
CA ALA A 16 2.46 8.05 -13.75
C ALA A 16 1.07 7.46 -13.48
N ARG A 17 1.02 6.20 -13.02
CA ARG A 17 -0.21 5.52 -12.57
C ARG A 17 -0.22 5.36 -11.04
N PRO A 18 -1.41 5.29 -10.41
CA PRO A 18 -1.49 5.00 -8.98
C PRO A 18 -0.73 3.71 -8.63
N GLY A 19 0.18 3.82 -7.68
CA GLY A 19 0.98 2.69 -7.21
C GLY A 19 2.31 2.46 -7.94
N ASP A 20 2.63 3.26 -8.96
CA ASP A 20 4.01 3.35 -9.45
C ASP A 20 4.92 3.82 -8.30
N VAL A 21 6.10 3.22 -8.21
CA VAL A 21 7.14 3.60 -7.25
C VAL A 21 8.35 4.09 -8.03
N TYR A 22 8.99 5.16 -7.57
CA TYR A 22 10.14 5.75 -8.22
C TYR A 22 11.30 5.85 -7.24
N GLU A 23 12.50 5.45 -7.67
CA GLU A 23 13.74 5.84 -7.00
C GLU A 23 14.11 7.26 -7.44
N ILE A 24 14.51 8.08 -6.47
CA ILE A 24 14.90 9.48 -6.70
C ILE A 24 16.42 9.57 -6.64
N GLN A 25 17.04 9.96 -7.76
CA GLN A 25 18.48 10.14 -7.85
C GLN A 25 18.80 11.63 -8.09
N LYS A 26 19.72 12.19 -7.28
CA LYS A 26 20.18 13.57 -7.44
C LYS A 26 21.31 13.62 -8.48
N GLN A 27 21.12 14.38 -9.56
CA GLN A 27 22.06 14.47 -10.69
C GLN A 27 22.88 15.78 -10.70
N GLY A 28 22.73 16.63 -9.67
CA GLY A 28 23.39 17.92 -9.56
C GLY A 28 22.52 18.96 -8.85
N GLU A 29 22.87 20.23 -8.93
CA GLU A 29 22.05 21.30 -8.37
C GLU A 29 20.71 21.41 -9.11
N GLY A 30 19.61 21.29 -8.35
CA GLY A 30 18.25 21.44 -8.85
C GLY A 30 17.77 20.36 -9.83
N ARG A 31 18.58 19.33 -10.10
CA ARG A 31 18.25 18.23 -11.04
C ARG A 31 18.06 16.92 -10.32
N TYR A 32 16.91 16.31 -10.56
CA TYR A 32 16.52 15.01 -10.05
C TYR A 32 16.13 14.10 -11.23
N LEU A 33 16.59 12.86 -11.18
CA LEU A 33 16.14 11.77 -12.04
C LEU A 33 15.20 10.88 -11.25
N LEU A 34 14.04 10.57 -11.84
CA LEU A 34 13.08 9.62 -11.29
C LEU A 34 13.16 8.34 -12.10
N VAL A 35 13.60 7.25 -11.47
CA VAL A 35 13.67 5.93 -12.09
C VAL A 35 12.46 5.13 -11.66
N ARG A 36 11.58 4.77 -12.58
CA ARG A 36 10.40 3.94 -12.26
C ARG A 36 10.88 2.54 -11.88
N LEU A 37 10.57 2.12 -10.66
CA LEU A 37 10.84 0.77 -10.21
C LEU A 37 9.78 -0.17 -10.77
N GLU A 38 10.21 -1.33 -11.24
CA GLU A 38 9.28 -2.42 -11.52
C GLU A 38 8.68 -2.88 -10.20
N ARG A 39 7.34 -2.88 -10.15
CA ARG A 39 6.65 -3.43 -9.00
C ARG A 39 6.90 -4.94 -9.01
N PRO A 40 7.31 -5.55 -7.87
CA PRO A 40 7.27 -7.00 -7.78
C PRO A 40 5.85 -7.46 -8.10
N GLU A 41 5.71 -8.58 -8.81
CA GLU A 41 4.39 -9.13 -9.07
C GLU A 41 3.63 -9.21 -7.74
N PRO A 42 2.40 -8.67 -7.67
CA PRO A 42 1.65 -8.72 -6.43
C PRO A 42 1.55 -10.17 -5.99
N GLU A 43 1.78 -10.42 -4.70
CA GLU A 43 1.65 -11.76 -4.15
C GLU A 43 0.32 -12.36 -4.58
N MET A 44 0.37 -13.63 -4.97
CA MET A 44 -0.77 -14.34 -5.50
C MET A 44 -1.91 -14.25 -4.49
N LYS A 45 -2.99 -13.55 -4.85
CA LYS A 45 -4.13 -13.40 -3.96
C LYS A 45 -4.65 -14.79 -3.61
N MET A 46 -4.95 -15.02 -2.34
CA MET A 46 -5.65 -16.21 -1.90
C MET A 46 -6.88 -16.45 -2.79
N SER A 47 -7.10 -17.71 -3.19
CA SER A 47 -8.30 -18.06 -3.95
C SER A 47 -9.54 -17.69 -3.15
N ARG A 48 -10.67 -17.50 -3.84
CA ARG A 48 -11.93 -17.18 -3.16
C ARG A 48 -12.28 -18.24 -2.11
N GLU A 49 -12.02 -19.51 -2.41
CA GLU A 49 -12.22 -20.65 -1.52
C GLU A 49 -11.31 -20.55 -0.30
N ALA A 50 -10.02 -20.25 -0.49
CA ALA A 50 -9.06 -20.09 0.59
C ALA A 50 -9.45 -18.92 1.51
N CYS A 51 -9.90 -17.79 0.95
CA CYS A 51 -10.44 -16.66 1.71
C CYS A 51 -11.68 -17.08 2.53
N LEU A 52 -12.60 -17.82 1.94
CA LEU A 52 -13.81 -18.29 2.63
C LEU A 52 -13.49 -19.27 3.76
N GLN A 53 -12.50 -20.16 3.55
CA GLN A 53 -12.04 -21.06 4.61
C GLN A 53 -11.39 -20.28 5.74
N ALA A 54 -10.51 -19.31 5.43
CA ALA A 54 -9.89 -18.45 6.44
C ALA A 54 -10.92 -17.67 7.26
N ILE A 55 -11.98 -17.15 6.62
CA ILE A 55 -13.09 -16.48 7.31
C ILE A 55 -13.83 -17.46 8.23
N LYS A 56 -14.12 -18.68 7.76
CA LYS A 56 -14.79 -19.71 8.58
C LYS A 56 -13.95 -20.11 9.78
N SER A 57 -12.65 -20.32 9.60
CA SER A 57 -11.74 -20.77 10.65
C SER A 57 -11.30 -19.65 11.61
N ASN A 58 -11.52 -18.39 11.27
CA ASN A 58 -11.18 -17.26 12.14
C ASN A 58 -11.99 -17.33 13.45
N PRO A 59 -11.39 -17.16 14.64
CA PRO A 59 -12.13 -17.12 15.91
C PRO A 59 -13.00 -15.86 16.07
N LEU A 60 -12.72 -14.79 15.33
CA LEU A 60 -13.45 -13.53 15.40
C LEU A 60 -14.83 -13.65 14.74
N ARG A 61 -15.86 -13.14 15.42
CA ARG A 61 -17.24 -13.08 14.92
C ARG A 61 -17.80 -11.68 15.18
N LEU A 62 -18.56 -11.16 14.21
CA LEU A 62 -19.21 -9.85 14.32
C LEU A 62 -20.27 -9.78 15.43
N THR A 63 -20.74 -10.93 15.90
CA THR A 63 -21.75 -11.07 16.96
C THR A 63 -21.16 -11.23 18.36
N MET A 64 -19.83 -11.14 18.51
CA MET A 64 -19.19 -11.18 19.84
C MET A 64 -19.44 -9.90 20.62
N ASP A 65 -19.55 -10.02 21.94
CA ASP A 65 -19.50 -8.86 22.81
C ASP A 65 -18.09 -8.25 22.87
N TRP A 66 -18.04 -7.01 23.35
CA TRP A 66 -16.82 -6.21 23.41
C TRP A 66 -15.75 -6.79 24.33
N ASP A 67 -16.13 -7.50 25.39
CA ASP A 67 -15.18 -8.06 26.35
C ASP A 67 -14.49 -9.31 25.79
N HIS A 68 -15.23 -10.20 25.12
CA HIS A 68 -14.67 -11.33 24.40
C HIS A 68 -13.78 -10.89 23.23
N LEU A 69 -14.17 -9.84 22.50
CA LEU A 69 -13.34 -9.31 21.42
C LEU A 69 -11.98 -8.81 21.94
N LYS A 70 -11.98 -8.00 23.01
CA LYS A 70 -10.74 -7.50 23.64
C LYS A 70 -9.84 -8.62 24.14
N ALA A 71 -10.41 -9.71 24.66
CA ALA A 71 -9.63 -10.87 25.12
C ALA A 71 -8.92 -11.59 23.96
N LEU A 72 -9.54 -11.65 22.78
CA LEU A 72 -8.99 -12.33 21.60
C LEU A 72 -7.98 -11.50 20.80
N THR A 73 -8.05 -10.17 20.89
CA THR A 73 -7.24 -9.27 20.05
C THR A 73 -6.14 -8.52 20.78
N ARG A 74 -6.00 -8.66 22.10
CA ARG A 74 -4.84 -8.09 22.81
C ARG A 74 -3.58 -8.87 22.44
N GLU A 75 -2.57 -8.17 21.97
CA GLU A 75 -1.20 -8.70 21.83
C GLU A 75 -0.71 -9.17 23.21
N SER A 76 -0.32 -10.44 23.29
CA SER A 76 0.41 -11.03 24.42
C SER A 76 1.87 -10.58 24.42
#